data_AF-A0A953WXA9-F1
#
_entry.id   AF-A0A953WXA9-F1
#
_cell.length_a   1.000
_cell.length_b   1.000
_cell.length_c   1.000
_cell.angle_alpha   90.00
_cell.angle_beta   90.00
_cell.angle_gamma   90.00
#
_symmetry.space_group_name_H-M   'P 1'
#
loop_
_entity.id
_entity.type
_entity.pdbx_description
1 polymer ?
#
loop_
_entity_poly.entity_id
_entity_poly.type
_entity_poly.pdbx_seq_one_letter_code
_entity_poly.pdbx_strand_id
1 'polypeptide(L)' 'QVHAGLPVDESHFKQWLVLFRKVARQVCTPEGADYVIERAERIARSIHLGISVHAGIPHPAKRRI' A
#
# COMPACT_ATOMS: atom_id res chain seq x y z
N GLN A 1 1.49 15.30 -5.43
CA GLN A 1 1.37 13.84 -5.20
C GLN A 1 0.29 13.29 -6.13
N VAL A 2 0.58 12.30 -6.97
CA VAL A 2 -0.34 11.85 -8.05
C VAL A 2 -1.60 11.10 -7.57
N HIS A 3 -1.56 10.46 -6.40
CA HIS A 3 -2.67 9.67 -5.87
C HIS A 3 -3.69 10.47 -5.03
N ALA A 4 -3.36 11.71 -4.67
CA ALA A 4 -4.10 12.47 -3.65
C ALA A 4 -5.52 12.89 -4.09
N GLY A 5 -5.76 13.04 -5.40
CA GLY A 5 -7.07 13.40 -5.96
C GLY A 5 -7.87 12.23 -6.52
N LEU A 6 -7.40 10.98 -6.36
CA LEU A 6 -8.10 9.81 -6.87
C LEU A 6 -9.13 9.29 -5.86
N PRO A 7 -10.27 8.72 -6.29
CA PRO A 7 -11.27 8.13 -5.41
C PRO A 7 -10.83 6.74 -4.93
N VAL A 8 -9.70 6.67 -4.22
CA VAL A 8 -9.11 5.43 -3.72
C VAL A 8 -8.98 5.46 -2.21
N ASP A 9 -9.24 4.32 -1.59
CA ASP A 9 -9.17 4.12 -0.13
C ASP A 9 -8.32 2.88 0.22
N GLU A 10 -8.27 2.52 1.51
CA GLU A 10 -7.49 1.37 1.99
C GLU A 10 -7.86 0.04 1.31
N SER A 11 -9.14 -0.15 0.95
CA SER A 11 -9.62 -1.38 0.33
C SER A 11 -9.01 -1.61 -1.07
N HIS A 12 -8.82 -0.52 -1.82
CA HIS A 12 -8.18 -0.55 -3.12
C HIS A 12 -6.71 -0.99 -3.00
N PHE A 13 -5.99 -0.49 -1.99
CA PHE A 13 -4.61 -0.92 -1.73
C PHE A 13 -4.53 -2.39 -1.29
N LYS A 14 -5.49 -2.87 -0.49
CA LYS A 14 -5.57 -4.29 -0.12
C LYS A 14 -5.78 -5.18 -1.34
N GLN A 15 -6.71 -4.83 -2.22
CA GLN A 15 -6.96 -5.58 -3.45
C GLN A 15 -5.76 -5.55 -4.40
N TRP A 16 -5.13 -4.39 -4.56
CA TRP A 16 -3.92 -4.26 -5.36
C TRP A 16 -2.78 -5.14 -4.80
N LEU A 17 -2.57 -5.17 -3.48
CA LEU A 17 -1.55 -6.03 -2.86
C LEU A 17 -1.82 -7.53 -3.05
N VAL A 18 -3.08 -7.97 -3.05
CA VAL A 18 -3.43 -9.36 -3.35
C VAL A 18 -2.99 -9.73 -4.78
N LEU A 19 -3.33 -8.89 -5.76
CA LEU A 19 -2.94 -9.09 -7.15
C LEU A 19 -1.43 -9.01 -7.34
N PHE A 20 -0.79 -8.01 -6.71
CA PHE A 20 0.65 -7.78 -6.79
C PHE A 20 1.43 -8.98 -6.27
N ARG A 21 1.05 -9.55 -5.11
CA ARG A 21 1.71 -10.75 -4.55
C ARG A 21 1.58 -11.95 -5.48
N LYS A 22 0.40 -12.15 -6.07
CA LYS A 22 0.16 -13.25 -7.02
C LYS A 22 1.11 -13.15 -8.20
N VAL A 23 1.21 -11.97 -8.81
CA VAL A 23 2.06 -11.75 -9.99
C VAL A 23 3.54 -11.78 -9.63
N ALA A 24 3.94 -11.18 -8.50
CA ALA A 24 5.33 -11.19 -8.04
C ALA A 24 5.85 -12.62 -7.87
N ARG A 25 5.05 -13.52 -7.28
CA ARG A 25 5.38 -14.94 -7.14
C ARG A 25 5.40 -15.72 -8.46
N GLN A 26 4.75 -15.22 -9.51
CA GLN A 26 4.76 -15.83 -10.83
C GLN A 26 5.95 -15.37 -11.68
N VAL A 27 6.38 -14.12 -11.51
CA VAL A 27 7.36 -13.48 -12.41
C VAL A 27 8.77 -13.46 -11.83
N CYS A 28 8.91 -13.31 -10.51
CA CYS A 28 10.20 -13.18 -9.84
C CYS A 28 10.70 -14.53 -9.29
N THR A 29 11.99 -14.60 -8.97
CA THR A 29 12.48 -15.65 -8.05
C THR A 29 11.80 -15.50 -6.69
N PRO A 30 11.79 -16.54 -5.83
CA PRO A 30 11.21 -16.44 -4.49
C PRO A 30 11.74 -15.25 -3.68
N GLU A 31 13.06 -15.05 -3.68
CA GLU A 31 13.73 -13.96 -2.96
C GLU A 31 13.37 -12.60 -3.57
N GLY A 32 13.29 -12.53 -4.90
CA GLY A 32 12.88 -11.33 -5.62
C GLY A 32 11.42 -10.97 -5.30
N ALA A 33 10.53 -11.95 -5.27
CA ALA A 33 9.11 -11.77 -4.95
C ALA A 33 8.95 -11.22 -3.52
N ASP A 34 9.62 -11.82 -2.53
CA ASP A 34 9.57 -11.37 -1.15
C ASP A 34 10.09 -9.94 -1.01
N TYR A 35 11.20 -9.62 -1.68
CA TYR A 35 11.79 -8.28 -1.69
C TYR A 35 10.83 -7.20 -2.23
N VAL A 36 10.17 -7.47 -3.36
CA VAL A 36 9.25 -6.48 -3.98
C VAL A 36 7.91 -6.41 -3.24
N ILE A 37 7.43 -7.51 -2.66
CA ILE A 37 6.20 -7.53 -1.86
C ILE A 37 6.36 -6.68 -0.60
N GLU A 38 7.48 -6.82 0.13
CA GLU A 38 7.76 -6.00 1.33
C GLU A 38 7.73 -4.50 1.01
N ARG A 39 8.31 -4.11 -0.13
CA ARG A 39 8.34 -2.72 -0.60
C ARG A 39 6.97 -2.23 -1.04
N ALA A 40 6.24 -3.03 -1.79
CA ALA A 40 4.88 -2.72 -2.22
C ALA A 40 3.97 -2.43 -1.01
N GLU A 41 4.06 -3.23 0.04
CA GLU A 41 3.30 -3.00 1.27
C GLU A 41 3.66 -1.68 1.96
N ARG A 42 4.96 -1.34 2.04
CA ARG A 42 5.43 -0.07 2.62
C ARG A 42 4.96 1.13 1.81
N ILE A 43 5.05 1.04 0.48
CA ILE A 43 4.59 2.08 -0.45
C ILE A 43 3.08 2.28 -0.31
N ALA A 44 2.28 1.21 -0.29
CA ALA A 44 0.83 1.29 -0.11
C ALA A 44 0.45 2.01 1.19
N ARG A 45 1.11 1.69 2.31
CA ARG A 45 0.91 2.39 3.60
C ARG A 45 1.26 3.87 3.52
N SER A 46 2.38 4.22 2.89
CA SER A 46 2.83 5.61 2.76
C SER A 46 1.90 6.43 1.87
N ILE A 47 1.42 5.86 0.76
CA ILE A 47 0.47 6.53 -0.13
C ILE A 47 -0.86 6.75 0.59
N HIS A 48 -1.39 5.73 1.27
CA HIS A 48 -2.63 5.85 2.03
C HIS A 48 -2.54 6.97 3.07
N LEU A 49 -1.44 7.03 3.83
CA LEU A 49 -1.21 8.12 4.78
C LEU A 49 -1.19 9.49 4.10
N GLY A 50 -0.50 9.62 2.97
CA GLY A 50 -0.45 10.88 2.22
C GLY A 50 -1.83 11.32 1.69
N ILE A 51 -2.68 10.37 1.28
CA ILE A 51 -4.07 10.64 0.89
C ILE A 51 -4.89 11.09 2.10
N SER A 52 -4.79 10.41 3.24
CA SER A 52 -5.50 10.80 4.47
C SER A 52 -5.14 12.21 4.92
N VAL A 53 -3.85 12.55 4.90
CA VAL A 53 -3.36 13.91 5.21
C VAL A 53 -3.92 14.93 4.22
N HIS A 54 -3.90 14.63 2.92
CA HIS A 54 -4.47 15.53 1.90
C HIS A 54 -5.98 15.74 2.05
N ALA A 55 -6.71 14.70 2.42
CA ALA A 55 -8.16 14.74 2.64
C ALA A 55 -8.56 15.36 3.99
N GLY A 56 -7.59 15.77 4.83
CA GLY A 56 -7.86 16.28 6.18
C GLY A 56 -8.43 15.23 7.14
N ILE A 57 -8.27 13.94 6.82
CA ILE A 57 -8.77 12.82 7.63
C ILE A 57 -7.67 12.44 8.65
N PRO A 58 -7.94 12.55 9.96
CA PRO A 58 -7.00 12.09 10.97
C PRO A 58 -6.81 10.57 10.86
N HIS A 59 -5.57 10.12 10.65
CA HIS A 59 -5.27 8.69 10.75
C HIS A 59 -5.24 8.30 12.23
N PRO A 60 -5.96 7.25 12.68
CA PRO A 60 -5.92 6.85 14.07
C PRO A 60 -4.47 6.51 14.44
N ALA A 61 -3.90 7.26 15.38
CA ALA A 61 -2.57 6.99 15.90
C ALA A 61 -2.55 5.55 16.43
N LYS A 62 -1.55 4.76 16.02
CA LYS A 62 -1.33 3.44 16.61
C LYS A 62 -1.23 3.63 18.12
N ARG A 63 -2.16 3.05 18.90
CA ARG A 63 -2.05 2.97 20.36
C ARG A 63 -0.69 2.33 20.67
N ARG A 64 0.23 3.11 21.22
CA ARG A 64 1.39 2.56 21.92
C ARG A 64 0.84 1.91 23.18
N ILE A 65 0.94 0.58 23.22
CA ILE A 65 0.80 -0.23 24.44
C ILE A 65 2.08 -0.09 25.26
#